data_AF-A0AA35D873-F1
#
_entry.id   AF-A0AA35D873-F1
#
_cell.length_a   1.000
_cell.length_b   1.000
_cell.length_c   1.000
_cell.angle_alpha   90.00
_cell.angle_beta   90.00
_cell.angle_gamma   90.00
#
_symmetry.space_group_name_H-M   'P 1'
#
loop_
_entity.id
_entity.type
_entity.pdbx_description
1 polymer ?
#
loop_
_entity_poly.entity_id
_entity_poly.type
_entity_poly.pdbx_seq_one_letter_code
_entity_poly.pdbx_strand_id
1 'polypeptide(L)'
;MRTAQKIVDQSYYNAKDHKDKGLSIKRARTILAKLNLDELDMSVKEKATITTAIATLDQVAETFMKAHKIKAKQEKLRDERRAAAKKLVLASDFAKLSFVKDKVALISTESFLRSQIHDVKTVFDAKYLLSRTFDSTLDEISYSLTRQTGDMNEPLANAWRKFQEKLPYLYVKNAVAVANIENILAAETKKI
;
A
#
# COMPACT_ATOMS: atom_id res chain seq x y z
N MET A 1 13.14 -10.19 -27.73
CA MET A 1 12.58 -8.99 -27.05
C MET A 1 11.93 -9.42 -25.74
N ARG A 2 12.04 -8.63 -24.64
CA ARG A 2 11.37 -8.98 -23.36
C ARG A 2 9.85 -8.88 -23.52
N THR A 3 9.09 -9.78 -22.90
CA THR A 3 7.61 -9.72 -22.91
C THR A 3 7.12 -8.60 -22.01
N ALA A 4 5.89 -8.12 -22.25
CA ALA A 4 5.26 -7.10 -21.41
C ALA A 4 5.16 -7.53 -19.94
N GLN A 5 4.84 -8.80 -19.69
CA GLN A 5 4.79 -9.36 -18.33
C GLN A 5 6.17 -9.30 -17.66
N LYS A 6 7.24 -9.72 -18.36
CA LYS A 6 8.60 -9.67 -17.83
C LYS A 6 9.06 -8.24 -17.51
N ILE A 7 8.60 -7.23 -18.25
CA ILE A 7 8.86 -5.81 -17.95
C ILE A 7 8.13 -5.39 -16.66
N VAL A 8 6.88 -5.80 -16.48
CA VAL A 8 6.11 -5.52 -15.26
C VAL A 8 6.77 -6.16 -14.03
N ASP A 9 7.18 -7.42 -14.14
CA ASP A 9 7.72 -8.18 -13.01
C ASP A 9 9.12 -7.73 -12.59
N GLN A 10 9.91 -7.20 -13.54
CA GLN A 10 11.31 -6.82 -13.31
C GLN A 10 11.52 -5.31 -13.11
N SER A 11 10.46 -4.51 -13.03
CA SER A 11 10.58 -3.07 -12.88
C SER A 11 9.81 -2.55 -11.67
N TYR A 12 10.34 -1.46 -11.10
CA TYR A 12 9.67 -0.68 -10.04
C TYR A 12 8.65 0.33 -10.60
N TYR A 13 8.38 0.28 -11.91
CA TYR A 13 7.50 1.22 -12.58
C TYR A 13 6.03 0.97 -12.23
N ASN A 14 5.29 2.05 -12.05
CA ASN A 14 3.84 2.02 -11.94
C ASN A 14 3.19 2.03 -13.34
N ALA A 15 1.86 1.90 -13.39
CA ALA A 15 1.16 1.90 -14.67
C ALA A 15 1.41 3.17 -15.50
N LYS A 16 1.47 4.34 -14.86
CA LYS A 16 1.71 5.62 -15.55
C LYS A 16 3.11 5.67 -16.14
N ASP A 17 4.14 5.20 -15.44
CA ASP A 17 5.52 5.17 -15.93
C ASP A 17 5.65 4.35 -17.21
N HIS A 18 4.99 3.17 -17.26
CA HIS A 18 4.95 2.35 -18.47
C HIS A 18 4.22 3.06 -19.63
N LYS A 19 3.13 3.77 -19.35
CA LYS A 19 2.40 4.56 -20.35
C LYS A 19 3.28 5.68 -20.91
N ASP A 20 3.92 6.45 -20.04
CA ASP A 20 4.75 7.59 -20.42
C ASP A 20 5.96 7.13 -21.24
N LYS A 21 6.58 6.00 -20.87
CA LYS A 21 7.67 5.40 -21.65
C LYS A 21 7.19 4.88 -23.01
N GLY A 22 6.03 4.23 -23.07
CA GLY A 22 5.43 3.80 -24.34
C GLY A 22 5.13 4.99 -25.26
N LEU A 23 4.58 6.08 -24.71
CA LEU A 23 4.28 7.29 -25.46
C LEU A 23 5.54 8.01 -25.93
N SER A 24 6.61 8.09 -25.13
CA SER A 24 7.85 8.74 -25.55
C SER A 24 8.52 7.98 -26.71
N ILE A 25 8.47 6.65 -26.70
CA ILE A 25 8.99 5.81 -27.80
C ILE A 25 8.13 6.00 -29.05
N LYS A 26 6.80 6.06 -28.93
CA LYS A 26 5.93 6.40 -30.08
C LYS A 26 6.26 7.76 -30.69
N ARG A 27 6.58 8.76 -29.86
CA ARG A 27 7.00 10.09 -30.35
C ARG A 27 8.32 10.00 -31.11
N ALA A 28 9.32 9.32 -30.55
CA ALA A 28 10.61 9.10 -31.22
C ALA A 28 10.43 8.39 -32.57
N ARG A 29 9.62 7.33 -32.60
CA ARG A 29 9.22 6.64 -33.83
C ARG A 29 8.58 7.59 -34.84
N THR A 30 7.63 8.42 -34.39
CA THR A 30 6.92 9.37 -35.25
C THR A 30 7.86 10.42 -35.85
N ILE A 31 8.82 10.92 -35.05
CA ILE A 31 9.84 11.86 -35.53
C ILE A 31 10.71 11.19 -36.59
N LEU A 32 11.16 9.96 -36.34
CA LEU A 32 12.00 9.21 -37.28
C LEU A 32 11.25 8.90 -38.59
N ALA A 33 9.96 8.56 -38.49
CA ALA A 33 9.12 8.27 -39.66
C ALA A 33 8.74 9.52 -40.48
N LYS A 34 8.94 10.73 -39.95
CA LYS A 34 8.71 11.98 -40.66
C LYS A 34 9.92 12.44 -41.47
N LEU A 35 11.08 11.80 -41.33
CA LEU A 35 12.24 12.12 -42.14
C LEU A 35 11.96 11.77 -43.60
N ASN A 36 12.12 12.73 -44.50
CA ASN A 36 12.13 12.44 -45.93
C ASN A 36 13.48 11.82 -46.29
N LEU A 37 13.55 10.49 -46.27
CA LEU A 37 14.81 9.77 -46.51
C LEU A 37 15.36 9.96 -47.93
N ASP A 38 14.54 10.42 -48.87
CA ASP A 38 14.95 10.65 -50.27
C ASP A 38 15.61 12.00 -50.48
N GLU A 39 15.43 12.94 -49.55
CA GLU A 39 16.13 14.24 -49.53
C GLU A 39 17.48 14.17 -48.79
N LEU A 40 17.79 13.03 -48.16
CA LEU A 40 19.03 12.82 -47.43
C LEU A 40 20.03 12.03 -48.30
N ASP A 41 21.28 12.49 -48.35
CA ASP A 41 22.38 11.78 -49.00
C ASP A 41 22.72 10.51 -48.18
N MET A 42 21.99 9.44 -48.45
CA MET A 42 22.04 8.19 -47.71
C MET A 42 22.05 7.00 -48.67
N SER A 43 22.90 6.03 -48.34
CA SER A 43 22.91 4.73 -49.02
C SER A 43 21.61 3.95 -48.75
N VAL A 44 21.29 3.03 -49.66
CA VAL A 44 20.17 2.08 -49.52
C VAL A 44 20.22 1.33 -48.19
N LYS A 45 21.42 0.98 -47.71
CA LYS A 45 21.63 0.28 -46.44
C LYS A 45 21.25 1.13 -45.23
N GLU A 46 21.54 2.43 -45.25
CA GLU A 46 21.18 3.33 -44.16
C GLU A 46 19.67 3.60 -44.12
N LYS A 47 19.02 3.76 -45.28
CA LYS A 47 17.55 3.86 -45.39
C LYS A 47 16.86 2.60 -44.83
N ALA A 48 17.38 1.41 -45.16
CA ALA A 48 16.88 0.15 -44.60
C ALA A 48 17.08 0.05 -43.08
N THR A 49 18.19 0.59 -42.57
CA THR A 49 18.48 0.65 -41.12
C THR A 49 17.47 1.52 -40.39
N ILE A 50 17.14 2.70 -40.92
CA ILE A 50 16.09 3.58 -40.35
C ILE A 50 14.74 2.89 -40.34
N THR A 51 14.37 2.22 -41.43
CA THR A 51 13.10 1.48 -41.52
C THR A 51 13.02 0.38 -40.45
N THR A 52 14.12 -0.35 -40.24
CA THR A 52 14.23 -1.37 -39.18
C THR A 52 14.15 -0.76 -37.79
N ALA A 53 14.75 0.41 -37.58
CA ALA A 53 14.66 1.14 -36.31
C ALA A 53 13.23 1.58 -36.01
N ILE A 54 12.49 2.09 -37.00
CA ILE A 54 11.06 2.43 -36.87
C ILE A 54 10.25 1.22 -36.42
N ALA A 55 10.41 0.08 -37.09
CA ALA A 55 9.71 -1.17 -36.73
C ALA A 55 10.07 -1.64 -35.31
N THR A 56 11.35 -1.52 -34.93
CA THR A 56 11.81 -1.84 -33.57
C THR A 56 11.17 -0.93 -32.53
N LEU A 57 11.13 0.39 -32.79
CA LEU A 57 10.49 1.36 -31.90
C LEU A 57 8.99 1.09 -31.75
N ASP A 58 8.30 0.73 -32.83
CA ASP A 58 6.89 0.34 -32.78
C ASP A 58 6.67 -0.88 -31.87
N GLN A 59 7.47 -1.93 -32.04
CA GLN A 59 7.36 -3.14 -31.23
C GLN A 59 7.66 -2.89 -29.74
N VAL A 60 8.68 -2.07 -29.44
CA VAL A 60 9.02 -1.71 -28.04
C VAL A 60 7.92 -0.85 -27.43
N ALA A 61 7.40 0.15 -28.17
CA ALA A 61 6.30 0.98 -27.71
C ALA A 61 5.06 0.14 -27.40
N GLU A 62 4.69 -0.80 -28.26
CA GLU A 62 3.57 -1.71 -28.04
C GLU A 62 3.77 -2.56 -26.78
N THR A 63 5.00 -3.03 -26.55
CA THR A 63 5.34 -3.81 -25.35
C THR A 63 5.13 -3.00 -24.07
N PHE A 64 5.54 -1.72 -24.04
CA PHE A 64 5.28 -0.82 -22.90
C PHE A 64 3.80 -0.51 -22.73
N MET A 65 3.04 -0.36 -23.82
CA MET A 65 1.59 -0.16 -23.72
C MET A 65 0.85 -1.39 -23.18
N LYS A 66 1.31 -2.60 -23.54
CA LYS A 66 0.82 -3.86 -22.93
C LYS A 66 1.19 -3.93 -21.45
N ALA A 67 2.43 -3.58 -21.08
CA ALA A 67 2.88 -3.53 -19.68
C ALA A 67 2.05 -2.54 -18.85
N HIS A 68 1.74 -1.36 -19.39
CA HIS A 68 0.83 -0.39 -18.77
C HIS A 68 -0.53 -1.00 -18.44
N LYS A 69 -1.18 -1.69 -19.40
CA LYS A 69 -2.50 -2.31 -19.17
C LYS A 69 -2.45 -3.39 -18.08
N ILE A 70 -1.42 -4.23 -18.09
CA ILE A 70 -1.21 -5.28 -17.08
C ILE A 70 -1.04 -4.63 -15.70
N LYS A 71 -0.12 -3.67 -15.58
CA LYS A 71 0.18 -2.99 -14.32
C LYS A 71 -1.04 -2.22 -13.80
N ALA A 72 -1.76 -1.52 -14.66
CA ALA A 72 -2.98 -0.79 -14.27
C ALA A 72 -4.04 -1.73 -13.69
N LYS A 73 -4.22 -2.92 -14.27
CA LYS A 73 -5.12 -3.95 -13.72
C LYS A 73 -4.64 -4.46 -12.37
N GLN A 74 -3.34 -4.75 -12.23
CA GLN A 74 -2.76 -5.22 -10.96
C GLN A 74 -2.88 -4.16 -9.85
N GLU A 75 -2.61 -2.88 -10.16
CA GLU A 75 -2.74 -1.77 -9.22
C GLU A 75 -4.19 -1.57 -8.79
N LYS A 76 -5.13 -1.59 -9.74
CA LYS A 76 -6.56 -1.52 -9.45
C LYS A 76 -7.00 -2.65 -8.51
N LEU A 77 -6.64 -3.90 -8.81
CA LEU A 77 -6.97 -5.05 -7.96
C LEU A 77 -6.35 -4.93 -6.56
N ARG A 78 -5.11 -4.42 -6.47
CA ARG A 78 -4.44 -4.18 -5.19
C ARG A 78 -5.16 -3.10 -4.39
N ASP A 79 -5.59 -2.02 -5.02
CA ASP A 79 -6.27 -0.91 -4.36
C ASP A 79 -7.69 -1.31 -3.92
N GLU A 80 -8.42 -2.07 -4.75
CA GLU A 80 -9.69 -2.71 -4.38
C GLU A 80 -9.52 -3.65 -3.18
N ARG A 81 -8.47 -4.49 -3.19
CA ARG A 81 -8.18 -5.40 -2.06
C ARG A 81 -7.85 -4.64 -0.79
N ARG A 82 -7.09 -3.55 -0.87
CA ARG A 82 -6.80 -2.66 0.27
C ARG A 82 -8.07 -2.02 0.83
N ALA A 83 -8.92 -1.48 -0.04
CA ALA A 83 -10.19 -0.90 0.38
C ALA A 83 -11.11 -1.93 1.04
N ALA A 84 -11.19 -3.14 0.47
CA ALA A 84 -11.96 -4.24 1.04
C ALA A 84 -11.42 -4.68 2.40
N ALA A 85 -10.10 -4.81 2.56
CA ALA A 85 -9.48 -5.17 3.83
C ALA A 85 -9.77 -4.11 4.91
N LYS A 86 -9.58 -2.83 4.60
CA LYS A 86 -9.88 -1.72 5.52
C LYS A 86 -11.35 -1.72 5.93
N LYS A 87 -12.26 -1.85 4.97
CA LYS A 87 -13.70 -1.94 5.25
C LYS A 87 -14.01 -3.13 6.17
N LEU A 88 -13.40 -4.28 5.93
CA LEU A 88 -13.62 -5.47 6.72
C LEU A 88 -13.14 -5.30 8.18
N VAL A 89 -11.94 -4.75 8.38
CA VAL A 89 -11.41 -4.48 9.73
C VAL A 89 -12.26 -3.45 10.47
N LEU A 90 -12.68 -2.38 9.81
CA LEU A 90 -13.55 -1.36 10.41
C LEU A 90 -14.95 -1.89 10.77
N ALA A 91 -15.41 -2.97 10.14
CA ALA A 91 -16.66 -3.65 10.49
C ALA A 91 -16.47 -4.74 11.58
N SER A 92 -15.23 -5.09 11.91
CA SER A 92 -14.89 -6.19 12.82
C SER A 92 -14.92 -5.79 14.30
N ASP A 93 -14.77 -6.77 15.18
CA ASP A 93 -14.73 -6.53 16.63
C ASP A 93 -13.48 -5.76 17.08
N PHE A 94 -12.39 -5.77 16.29
CA PHE A 94 -11.23 -4.92 16.56
C PHE A 94 -11.61 -3.44 16.58
N ALA A 95 -12.41 -2.97 15.62
CA ALA A 95 -12.80 -1.57 15.53
C ALA A 95 -13.84 -1.17 16.60
N LYS A 96 -14.50 -2.15 17.23
CA LYS A 96 -15.50 -1.93 18.28
C LYS A 96 -14.89 -1.79 19.68
N LEU A 97 -13.58 -1.99 19.83
CA LEU A 97 -12.90 -1.82 21.12
C LEU A 97 -13.00 -0.36 21.58
N SER A 98 -13.75 -0.13 22.65
CA SER A 98 -14.02 1.21 23.18
C SER A 98 -13.29 1.52 24.49
N PHE A 99 -12.94 0.50 25.27
CA PHE A 99 -12.30 0.69 26.57
C PHE A 99 -10.79 0.94 26.43
N VAL A 100 -10.24 1.79 27.31
CA VAL A 100 -8.80 2.14 27.33
C VAL A 100 -7.94 0.88 27.36
N LYS A 101 -8.24 -0.04 28.29
CA LYS A 101 -7.50 -1.31 28.42
C LYS A 101 -7.47 -2.16 27.15
N ASP A 102 -8.55 -2.16 26.37
CA ASP A 102 -8.66 -2.98 25.15
C ASP A 102 -7.86 -2.37 24.01
N LYS A 103 -7.98 -1.04 23.84
CA LYS A 103 -7.20 -0.31 22.85
C LYS A 103 -5.70 -0.40 23.15
N VAL A 104 -5.30 -0.22 24.40
CA VAL A 104 -3.90 -0.36 24.83
C VAL A 104 -3.40 -1.80 24.62
N ALA A 105 -4.22 -2.80 24.97
CA ALA A 105 -3.87 -4.20 24.72
C ALA A 105 -3.64 -4.46 23.22
N LEU A 106 -4.51 -3.96 22.35
CA LEU A 106 -4.36 -4.11 20.91
C LEU A 106 -3.12 -3.37 20.39
N ILE A 107 -2.92 -2.10 20.75
CA ILE A 107 -1.73 -1.33 20.34
C ILE A 107 -0.44 -2.06 20.77
N SER A 108 -0.44 -2.71 21.93
CA SER A 108 0.74 -3.41 22.46
C SER A 108 1.15 -4.66 21.66
N THR A 109 0.26 -5.18 20.79
CA THR A 109 0.61 -6.28 19.88
C THR A 109 1.53 -5.81 18.76
N GLU A 110 1.50 -4.52 18.40
CA GLU A 110 2.32 -3.92 17.36
C GLU A 110 3.69 -3.48 17.90
N SER A 111 4.76 -4.08 17.38
CA SER A 111 6.13 -3.87 17.88
C SER A 111 6.60 -2.42 17.79
N PHE A 112 6.16 -1.69 16.76
CA PHE A 112 6.60 -0.31 16.49
C PHE A 112 5.79 0.74 17.24
N LEU A 113 4.57 0.41 17.68
CA LEU A 113 3.68 1.35 18.39
C LEU A 113 3.70 1.14 19.92
N ARG A 114 4.24 0.02 20.38
CA ARG A 114 4.28 -0.35 21.81
C ARG A 114 4.94 0.71 22.69
N SER A 115 6.00 1.37 22.24
CA SER A 115 6.68 2.41 23.04
C SER A 115 5.76 3.58 23.39
N GLN A 116 4.85 3.95 22.47
CA GLN A 116 3.94 5.09 22.66
C GLN A 116 2.97 4.90 23.84
N ILE A 117 2.73 3.65 24.26
CA ILE A 117 1.89 3.34 25.44
C ILE A 117 2.53 3.89 26.72
N HIS A 118 3.87 3.91 26.80
CA HIS A 118 4.61 4.29 28.00
C HIS A 118 5.01 5.76 28.04
N ASP A 119 4.83 6.49 26.94
CA ASP A 119 5.21 7.90 26.81
C ASP A 119 4.05 8.88 27.10
N VAL A 120 2.90 8.38 27.56
CA VAL A 120 1.71 9.20 27.82
C VAL A 120 1.87 10.04 29.10
N LYS A 121 1.98 11.37 28.93
CA LYS A 121 2.14 12.32 30.04
C LYS A 121 1.01 13.33 30.14
N THR A 122 0.36 13.60 29.02
CA THR A 122 -0.69 14.62 28.92
C THR A 122 -2.00 14.04 28.40
N VAL A 123 -3.08 14.78 28.60
CA VAL A 123 -4.39 14.48 28.01
C VAL A 123 -4.31 14.38 26.49
N PHE A 124 -3.52 15.25 25.86
CA PHE A 124 -3.31 15.22 24.42
C PHE A 124 -2.69 13.89 23.99
N ASP A 125 -1.63 13.44 24.68
CA ASP A 125 -0.97 12.16 24.39
C ASP A 125 -1.94 10.97 24.54
N ALA A 126 -2.75 10.99 25.60
CA ALA A 126 -3.75 9.95 25.85
C ALA A 126 -4.80 9.91 24.72
N LYS A 127 -5.33 11.07 24.31
CA LYS A 127 -6.29 11.18 23.20
C LYS A 127 -5.66 10.76 21.87
N TYR A 128 -4.41 11.13 21.61
CA TYR A 128 -3.68 10.74 20.41
C TYR A 128 -3.48 9.22 20.35
N LEU A 129 -3.03 8.61 21.45
CA LEU A 129 -2.82 7.17 21.54
C LEU A 129 -4.13 6.40 21.29
N LEU A 130 -5.21 6.79 21.96
CA LEU A 130 -6.50 6.09 21.88
C LEU A 130 -7.30 6.37 20.60
N SER A 131 -6.85 7.30 19.76
CA SER A 131 -7.43 7.60 18.45
C SER A 131 -6.45 7.27 17.33
N ARG A 132 -5.48 8.13 17.04
CA ARG A 132 -4.55 8.01 15.91
C ARG A 132 -3.69 6.75 15.96
N THR A 133 -3.14 6.41 17.12
CA THR A 133 -2.30 5.20 17.24
C THR A 133 -3.17 3.95 17.14
N PHE A 134 -4.35 3.95 17.75
CA PHE A 134 -5.32 2.87 17.60
C PHE A 134 -5.78 2.67 16.14
N ASP A 135 -6.13 3.75 15.43
CA ASP A 135 -6.51 3.71 14.02
C ASP A 135 -5.35 3.17 13.15
N SER A 136 -4.12 3.55 13.48
CA SER A 136 -2.92 3.04 12.81
C SER A 136 -2.74 1.54 13.04
N THR A 137 -3.04 1.04 14.25
CA THR A 137 -3.06 -0.41 14.52
C THR A 137 -4.11 -1.14 13.68
N LEU A 138 -5.32 -0.57 13.51
CA LEU A 138 -6.34 -1.14 12.62
C LEU A 138 -5.89 -1.15 11.15
N ASP A 139 -5.17 -0.10 10.71
CA ASP A 139 -4.61 -0.03 9.36
C ASP A 139 -3.51 -1.09 9.15
N GLU A 140 -2.69 -1.41 10.16
CA GLU A 140 -1.71 -2.50 10.09
C GLU A 140 -2.37 -3.88 9.97
N ILE A 141 -3.45 -4.13 10.73
CA ILE A 141 -4.25 -5.36 10.58
C ILE A 141 -4.80 -5.45 9.15
N SER A 142 -5.37 -4.34 8.66
CA SER A 142 -5.90 -4.25 7.29
C SER A 142 -4.81 -4.55 6.26
N TYR A 143 -3.64 -3.97 6.42
CA TYR A 143 -2.49 -4.20 5.55
C TYR A 143 -2.04 -5.66 5.54
N SER A 144 -1.96 -6.29 6.71
CA SER A 144 -1.64 -7.72 6.85
C SER A 144 -2.62 -8.61 6.09
N LEU A 145 -3.93 -8.32 6.13
CA LEU A 145 -4.94 -9.05 5.37
C LEU A 145 -4.72 -8.97 3.86
N THR A 146 -4.27 -7.82 3.35
CA THR A 146 -4.03 -7.66 1.90
C THR A 146 -2.97 -8.62 1.35
N ARG A 147 -2.06 -9.08 2.21
CA ARG A 147 -0.98 -10.02 1.88
C ARG A 147 -1.43 -11.48 1.87
N GLN A 148 -2.57 -11.80 2.49
CA GLN A 148 -3.12 -13.16 2.47
C GLN A 148 -3.65 -13.48 1.07
N THR A 149 -3.62 -14.75 0.68
CA THR A 149 -4.26 -15.22 -0.55
C THR A 149 -5.72 -15.57 -0.29
N GLY A 150 -6.61 -15.30 -1.26
CA GLY A 150 -8.02 -15.65 -1.15
C GLY A 150 -8.85 -14.75 -0.23
N ASP A 151 -9.82 -15.37 0.45
CA ASP A 151 -10.77 -14.72 1.35
C ASP A 151 -10.08 -14.13 2.59
N MET A 152 -10.54 -12.94 3.02
CA MET A 152 -9.92 -12.20 4.15
C MET A 152 -10.67 -12.39 5.48
N ASN A 153 -11.85 -13.03 5.48
CA ASN A 153 -12.65 -13.20 6.69
C ASN A 153 -12.01 -14.22 7.64
N GLU A 154 -11.59 -15.38 7.13
CA GLU A 154 -10.97 -16.40 7.96
C GLU A 154 -9.65 -15.93 8.61
N PRO A 155 -8.69 -15.30 7.88
CA PRO A 155 -7.51 -14.72 8.51
C PRO A 155 -7.83 -13.67 9.57
N LEU A 156 -8.84 -12.83 9.35
CA LEU A 156 -9.27 -11.82 10.31
C LEU A 156 -9.87 -12.45 11.58
N ALA A 157 -10.76 -13.44 11.42
CA ALA A 157 -11.37 -14.16 12.54
C ALA A 157 -10.30 -14.90 13.37
N ASN A 158 -9.31 -15.50 12.72
CA ASN A 158 -8.17 -16.13 13.38
C ASN A 158 -7.29 -15.12 14.12
N ALA A 159 -7.05 -13.93 13.55
CA ALA A 159 -6.32 -12.86 14.23
C ALA A 159 -7.06 -12.39 15.48
N TRP A 160 -8.38 -12.21 15.39
CA TRP A 160 -9.23 -11.86 16.52
C TRP A 160 -9.18 -12.90 17.65
N ARG A 161 -9.34 -14.18 17.31
CA ARG A 161 -9.23 -15.27 18.29
C ARG A 161 -7.88 -15.28 19.01
N LYS A 162 -6.78 -15.15 18.28
CA LYS A 162 -5.43 -15.09 18.86
C LYS A 162 -5.23 -13.86 19.76
N PHE A 163 -5.85 -12.73 19.42
CA PHE A 163 -5.86 -11.55 20.27
C PHE A 163 -6.60 -11.84 21.58
N GLN A 164 -7.80 -12.42 21.50
CA GLN A 164 -8.60 -12.78 22.68
C GLN A 164 -7.88 -13.78 23.60
N GLU A 165 -7.21 -14.80 23.04
CA GLU A 165 -6.39 -15.75 23.79
C GLU A 165 -5.27 -15.06 24.60
N LYS A 166 -4.66 -14.01 24.04
CA LYS A 166 -3.58 -13.24 24.68
C LYS A 166 -4.09 -12.13 25.60
N LEU A 167 -5.36 -11.76 25.49
CA LEU A 167 -5.93 -10.59 26.13
C LEU A 167 -5.73 -10.56 27.66
N PRO A 168 -5.90 -11.66 28.41
CA PRO A 168 -5.65 -11.65 29.85
C PRO A 168 -4.21 -11.30 30.21
N TYR A 169 -3.24 -11.86 29.49
CA TYR A 169 -1.82 -11.54 29.67
C TYR A 169 -1.53 -10.08 29.32
N LEU A 170 -2.10 -9.56 28.23
CA LEU A 170 -1.91 -8.18 27.80
C LEU A 170 -2.48 -7.18 28.81
N TYR A 171 -3.60 -7.50 29.46
CA TYR A 171 -4.14 -6.67 30.53
C TYR A 171 -3.20 -6.58 31.72
N VAL A 172 -2.67 -7.72 32.20
CA VAL A 172 -1.72 -7.73 33.31
C VAL A 172 -0.46 -6.95 32.95
N LYS A 173 0.08 -7.20 31.74
CA LYS A 173 1.31 -6.56 31.27
C LYS A 173 1.21 -5.04 31.18
N ASN A 174 0.06 -4.52 30.77
CA ASN A 174 -0.13 -3.09 30.51
C ASN A 174 -0.92 -2.36 31.62
N ALA A 175 -1.24 -3.02 32.74
CA ALA A 175 -2.10 -2.47 33.79
C ALA A 175 -1.64 -1.10 34.31
N VAL A 176 -0.33 -0.90 34.53
CA VAL A 176 0.23 0.37 35.00
C VAL A 176 0.02 1.49 33.99
N ALA A 177 0.26 1.22 32.70
CA ALA A 177 0.08 2.21 31.65
C ALA A 177 -1.40 2.58 31.48
N VAL A 178 -2.30 1.58 31.53
CA VAL A 178 -3.75 1.79 31.49
C VAL A 178 -4.19 2.69 32.64
N ALA A 179 -3.79 2.39 33.87
CA ALA A 179 -4.14 3.19 35.03
C ALA A 179 -3.63 4.64 34.92
N ASN A 180 -2.40 4.84 34.40
CA ASN A 180 -1.87 6.18 34.16
C ASN A 180 -2.71 6.96 33.12
N ILE A 181 -3.04 6.32 31.99
CA ILE A 181 -3.86 6.93 30.94
C ILE A 181 -5.25 7.30 31.48
N GLU A 182 -5.90 6.40 32.22
CA GLU A 182 -7.22 6.64 32.82
C GLU A 182 -7.18 7.80 33.83
N ASN A 183 -6.14 7.88 34.67
CA ASN A 183 -5.94 8.99 35.60
C ASN A 183 -5.75 10.33 34.90
N ILE A 184 -4.95 10.37 33.82
CA ILE A 184 -4.71 11.56 33.01
C ILE A 184 -6.03 12.06 32.41
N LEU A 185 -6.84 11.15 31.86
CA LEU A 185 -8.14 11.49 31.26
C LEU A 185 -9.14 11.96 32.31
N ALA A 186 -9.19 11.32 33.48
CA ALA A 186 -10.09 11.70 34.57
C ALA A 186 -9.74 13.07 35.20
N ALA A 187 -8.46 13.46 35.18
CA ALA A 187 -8.02 14.76 35.68
C ALA A 187 -8.47 15.94 34.79
N GLU A 188 -8.80 15.70 33.52
CA GLU A 188 -9.41 16.69 32.63
C GLU A 188 -10.88 16.93 32.99
N THR A 189 -11.63 15.87 33.26
CA THR A 189 -13.07 15.93 33.56
C THR A 189 -13.38 16.64 34.88
N LYS A 190 -12.41 16.74 35.80
CA LYS A 190 -12.54 17.44 37.09
C LYS A 190 -12.21 18.94 37.03
N LYS A 191 -11.77 19.47 35.88
CA LYS A 191 -11.41 20.89 35.70
C LYS A 191 -12.57 21.74 35.15
N ILE A 192 -13.78 21.21 35.14
CA ILE A 192 -15.05 21.87 34.77
C ILE A 192 -15.91 21.93 36.03
#